data_AF-A0ABD3WB72-F1
#
_entry.id   AF-A0ABD3WB72-F1
#
_cell.length_a   1.000
_cell.length_b   1.000
_cell.length_c   1.000
_cell.angle_alpha   90.00
_cell.angle_beta   90.00
_cell.angle_gamma   90.00
#
_symmetry.space_group_name_H-M   'P 1'
#
loop_
_entity.id
_entity.type
_entity.pdbx_description
1 polymer ?
#
loop_
_entity_poly.entity_id
_entity_poly.type
_entity_poly.pdbx_seq_one_letter_code
_entity_poly.pdbx_strand_id
1 'polypeptide(L)'
;MFPKELSNEFIQIHNVSAEKYPPLEHLKQNFGDSTVRVKWRAKQTLDTAFLMQYCQDMAEYYVHIEDDVITRPGYVREISDFINASGSSWSVLELSLVGAFGKVFRHSDLPKLVNLLTSFYEEQPVDYLFMLFKSITVQTKQYVRIPTVFKHIGAKSTLVNQTRSDGMDSLYFYMQPKRLKGDNPNATIETNFGVYQEHYIDKAYNKLNSDFVWGYTTSPNNFVLIIFTVPQNVTKVVFDLGFIADENNVFKPLNISSNLKRRDYIIIWSLDYSNELVSKGTSSTCDVFRHLQEYIGGPIQVEDVLKKTNGHVNCLRLYIVSQVNWIFIREIGVYVTS
;
A
#
# COMPACT_ATOMS: atom_id res chain seq x y z
N MET A 1 25.54 13.61 -17.24
CA MET A 1 24.73 14.58 -18.03
C MET A 1 24.37 13.92 -19.35
N PHE A 2 23.20 14.20 -19.93
CA PHE A 2 22.57 13.49 -21.04
C PHE A 2 22.52 14.36 -22.32
N PRO A 3 23.67 14.66 -22.97
CA PRO A 3 23.75 15.65 -24.04
C PRO A 3 22.99 15.25 -25.30
N LYS A 4 22.96 13.95 -25.61
CA LYS A 4 22.20 13.43 -26.75
C LYS A 4 20.72 13.67 -26.49
N GLU A 5 20.19 13.17 -25.39
CA GLU A 5 18.78 13.30 -24.99
C GLU A 5 18.30 14.75 -24.96
N LEU A 6 19.15 15.69 -24.51
CA LEU A 6 18.87 17.13 -24.59
C LEU A 6 18.81 17.63 -26.04
N SER A 7 19.77 17.25 -26.89
CA SER A 7 19.84 17.71 -28.28
C SER A 7 18.71 17.20 -29.16
N ASN A 8 18.17 16.01 -28.87
CA ASN A 8 17.02 15.44 -29.57
C ASN A 8 15.71 15.60 -28.79
N GLU A 9 15.64 16.59 -27.89
CA GLU A 9 14.44 17.03 -27.16
C GLU A 9 13.72 15.93 -26.34
N PHE A 10 14.41 14.82 -26.08
CA PHE A 10 13.93 13.76 -25.20
C PHE A 10 13.92 14.22 -23.74
N ILE A 11 14.90 15.05 -23.36
CA ILE A 11 14.89 15.79 -22.10
C ILE A 11 14.75 17.26 -22.43
N GLN A 12 13.77 17.92 -21.82
CA GLN A 12 13.57 19.36 -21.91
C GLN A 12 13.69 19.97 -20.53
N ILE A 13 14.43 21.09 -20.44
CA ILE A 13 14.58 21.84 -19.19
C ILE A 13 13.71 23.08 -19.29
N HIS A 14 12.66 23.14 -18.48
CA HIS A 14 11.79 24.29 -18.41
C HIS A 14 12.25 25.24 -17.29
N ASN A 15 12.82 26.39 -17.67
CA ASN A 15 13.19 27.44 -16.72
C ASN A 15 12.13 28.55 -16.72
N VAL A 16 11.38 28.67 -15.63
CA VAL A 16 10.34 29.69 -15.48
C VAL A 16 10.97 30.99 -14.98
N SER A 17 10.79 32.09 -15.73
CA SER A 17 11.23 33.43 -15.28
C SER A 17 10.61 33.78 -13.92
N ALA A 18 11.42 34.38 -13.04
CA ALA A 18 10.98 34.83 -11.71
C ALA A 18 9.77 35.77 -11.77
N GLU A 19 9.62 36.54 -12.86
CA GLU A 19 8.52 37.48 -13.08
C GLU A 19 7.15 36.80 -13.29
N LYS A 20 7.14 35.51 -13.66
CA LYS A 20 5.91 34.75 -13.83
C LYS A 20 5.35 34.22 -12.51
N TYR A 21 6.13 34.24 -11.43
CA TYR A 21 5.66 33.78 -10.14
C TYR A 21 4.80 34.86 -9.47
N PRO A 22 3.67 34.51 -8.85
CA PRO A 22 3.00 35.40 -7.92
C PRO A 22 3.91 35.68 -6.71
N PRO A 23 3.58 36.66 -5.86
CA PRO A 23 4.37 36.96 -4.68
C PRO A 23 4.63 35.72 -3.83
N LEU A 24 5.91 35.49 -3.52
CA LEU A 24 6.40 34.43 -2.63
C LEU A 24 6.85 34.97 -1.27
N GLU A 25 6.47 36.22 -0.97
CA GLU A 25 6.69 36.89 0.31
C GLU A 25 5.34 37.12 0.99
N HIS A 26 5.35 37.23 2.32
CA HIS A 26 4.13 37.45 3.13
C HIS A 26 3.03 36.39 2.92
N LEU A 27 3.42 35.17 2.54
CA LEU A 27 2.52 34.03 2.34
C LEU A 27 1.76 33.65 3.62
N LYS A 28 0.57 33.08 3.44
CA LYS A 28 -0.25 32.55 4.55
C LYS A 28 0.52 31.52 5.39
N GLN A 29 0.56 31.76 6.70
CA GLN A 29 1.20 30.87 7.67
C GLN A 29 0.24 29.75 8.06
N ASN A 30 0.57 28.53 7.64
CA ASN A 30 -0.25 27.33 7.85
C ASN A 30 0.64 26.18 8.38
N PHE A 31 0.03 25.13 8.93
CA PHE A 31 0.68 23.90 9.40
C PHE A 31 1.78 24.07 10.48
N GLY A 32 1.91 25.26 11.06
CA GLY A 32 3.00 25.56 12.00
C GLY A 32 4.39 25.59 11.35
N ASP A 33 4.44 25.68 10.02
CA ASP A 33 5.69 25.73 9.26
C ASP A 33 6.44 27.06 9.45
N SER A 34 7.75 27.04 9.30
CA SER A 34 8.56 28.27 9.23
C SER A 34 8.30 29.02 7.92
N THR A 35 8.55 30.33 7.89
CA THR A 35 8.42 31.14 6.66
C THR A 35 9.21 30.57 5.48
N VAL A 36 10.40 30.03 5.73
CA VAL A 36 11.23 29.38 4.70
C VAL A 36 10.52 28.14 4.13
N ARG A 37 9.90 27.33 5.00
CA ARG A 37 9.18 26.13 4.61
C ARG A 37 7.89 26.46 3.85
N VAL A 38 7.15 27.47 4.30
CA VAL A 38 5.96 28.01 3.61
C VAL A 38 6.32 28.49 2.21
N LYS A 39 7.40 29.28 2.07
CA LYS A 39 7.90 29.73 0.76
C LYS A 39 8.32 28.58 -0.14
N TRP A 40 9.02 27.59 0.40
CA TRP A 40 9.44 26.40 -0.35
C TRP A 40 8.24 25.63 -0.90
N ARG A 41 7.20 25.35 -0.08
CA ARG A 41 6.04 24.56 -0.53
C ARG A 41 5.19 25.32 -1.53
N ALA A 42 5.03 26.64 -1.32
CA ALA A 42 4.33 27.52 -2.25
C ALA A 42 5.02 27.53 -3.61
N LYS A 43 6.35 27.66 -3.63
CA LYS A 43 7.13 27.57 -4.87
C LYS A 43 7.01 26.18 -5.52
N GLN A 44 7.11 25.09 -4.76
CA GLN A 44 6.98 23.73 -5.30
C GLN A 44 5.62 23.50 -5.99
N THR A 45 4.53 23.99 -5.38
CA THR A 45 3.19 23.93 -5.98
C THR A 45 3.13 24.68 -7.30
N LEU A 46 3.70 25.89 -7.37
CA LEU A 46 3.75 26.69 -8.59
C LEU A 46 4.65 26.09 -9.67
N ASP A 47 5.84 25.59 -9.30
CA ASP A 47 6.74 24.88 -10.21
C ASP A 47 6.03 23.69 -10.87
N THR A 48 5.27 22.94 -10.08
CA THR A 48 4.45 21.82 -10.56
C THR A 48 3.38 22.29 -11.52
N ALA A 49 2.66 23.37 -11.17
CA ALA A 49 1.63 23.93 -12.02
C ALA A 49 2.19 24.43 -13.36
N PHE A 50 3.32 25.13 -13.36
CA PHE A 50 3.98 25.61 -14.57
C PHE A 50 4.47 24.46 -15.46
N LEU A 51 5.03 23.40 -14.86
CA LEU A 51 5.45 22.21 -15.60
C LEU A 51 4.25 21.49 -16.23
N MET A 52 3.16 21.29 -15.48
CA MET A 52 1.93 20.69 -16.00
C MET A 52 1.32 21.53 -17.13
N GLN A 53 1.32 22.86 -16.97
CA GLN A 53 0.84 23.80 -17.98
C GLN A 53 1.67 23.72 -19.26
N TYR A 54 2.99 23.57 -19.14
CA TYR A 54 3.89 23.39 -20.28
C TYR A 54 3.62 22.05 -20.99
N CYS A 55 3.40 20.97 -20.24
CA CYS A 55 3.23 19.63 -20.79
C CYS A 55 1.82 19.32 -21.31
N GLN A 56 0.83 20.22 -21.12
CA GLN A 56 -0.59 19.89 -21.28
C GLN A 56 -1.00 19.33 -22.66
N ASP A 57 -0.29 19.72 -23.72
CA ASP A 57 -0.61 19.34 -25.11
C ASP A 57 0.46 18.42 -25.73
N MET A 58 1.36 17.86 -24.92
CA MET A 58 2.51 17.08 -25.40
C MET A 58 2.23 15.58 -25.52
N ALA A 59 1.29 15.05 -24.74
CA ALA A 59 0.97 13.62 -24.68
C ALA A 59 -0.44 13.39 -24.13
N GLU A 60 -0.97 12.17 -24.28
CA GLU A 60 -2.29 11.80 -23.74
C GLU A 60 -2.29 11.71 -22.21
N TYR A 61 -1.16 11.31 -21.62
CA TYR A 61 -1.00 11.12 -20.18
C TYR A 61 0.22 11.90 -19.68
N TYR A 62 0.06 12.51 -18.50
CA TYR A 62 1.14 13.14 -17.75
C TYR A 62 1.46 12.30 -16.53
N VAL A 63 2.74 11.97 -16.34
CA VAL A 63 3.23 11.27 -15.14
C VAL A 63 4.11 12.23 -14.34
N HIS A 64 3.67 12.60 -13.14
CA HIS A 64 4.45 13.44 -12.23
C HIS A 64 5.51 12.59 -11.52
N ILE A 65 6.78 12.97 -11.60
CA ILE A 65 7.90 12.29 -10.94
C ILE A 65 8.87 13.30 -10.31
N GLU A 66 9.68 12.85 -9.36
CA GLU A 66 10.76 13.59 -8.71
C GLU A 66 12.13 13.08 -9.22
N ASP A 67 13.22 13.79 -8.90
CA ASP A 67 14.58 13.50 -9.36
C ASP A 67 15.26 12.35 -8.59
N ASP A 68 14.72 11.98 -7.43
CA ASP A 68 15.27 10.98 -6.52
C ASP A 68 14.40 9.72 -6.42
N VAL A 69 13.89 9.25 -7.57
CA VAL A 69 13.13 8.01 -7.68
C VAL A 69 13.90 6.93 -8.45
N ILE A 70 13.71 5.67 -8.03
CA ILE A 70 14.09 4.48 -8.80
C ILE A 70 12.85 3.75 -9.31
N THR A 71 13.04 2.90 -10.30
CA THR A 71 11.95 2.10 -10.91
C THR A 71 12.39 0.67 -11.23
N ARG A 72 11.46 -0.14 -11.75
CA ARG A 72 11.66 -1.55 -12.13
C ARG A 72 11.80 -1.69 -13.66
N PRO A 73 12.52 -2.71 -14.16
CA PRO A 73 12.58 -2.98 -15.60
C PRO A 73 11.17 -3.18 -16.18
N GLY A 74 10.89 -2.55 -17.33
CA GLY A 74 9.58 -2.65 -17.99
C GLY A 74 8.51 -1.70 -17.48
N TYR A 75 8.84 -0.76 -16.59
CA TYR A 75 7.88 0.15 -15.95
C TYR A 75 6.95 0.89 -16.92
N VAL A 76 7.43 1.31 -18.10
CA VAL A 76 6.60 1.99 -19.10
C VAL A 76 5.43 1.11 -19.54
N ARG A 77 5.68 -0.18 -19.77
CA ARG A 77 4.63 -1.16 -20.13
C ARG A 77 3.67 -1.35 -18.96
N GLU A 78 4.18 -1.50 -17.74
CA GLU A 78 3.33 -1.65 -16.56
C GLU A 78 2.41 -0.45 -16.33
N ILE A 79 2.90 0.77 -16.56
CA ILE A 79 2.09 1.99 -16.47
C ILE A 79 1.00 1.97 -17.55
N SER A 80 1.34 1.63 -18.79
CA SER A 80 0.38 1.55 -19.89
C SER A 80 -0.71 0.50 -19.62
N ASP A 81 -0.33 -0.70 -19.19
CA ASP A 81 -1.26 -1.78 -18.84
C ASP A 81 -2.19 -1.35 -17.70
N PHE A 82 -1.66 -0.64 -16.69
CA PHE A 82 -2.44 -0.15 -15.56
C PHE A 82 -3.44 0.93 -15.95
N ILE A 83 -3.04 1.88 -16.81
CA ILE A 83 -3.95 2.89 -17.37
C ILE A 83 -5.11 2.21 -18.10
N ASN A 84 -4.80 1.26 -18.99
CA ASN A 84 -5.80 0.54 -19.77
C ASN A 84 -6.76 -0.28 -18.89
N ALA A 85 -6.24 -0.94 -17.85
CA ALA A 85 -7.03 -1.72 -16.92
C ALA A 85 -7.92 -0.88 -15.98
N SER A 86 -7.61 0.42 -15.80
CA SER A 86 -8.31 1.29 -14.85
C SER A 86 -9.61 1.90 -15.40
N GLY A 87 -9.92 1.72 -16.68
CA GLY A 87 -11.09 2.29 -17.34
C GLY A 87 -11.04 3.83 -17.42
N SER A 88 -12.20 4.49 -17.46
CA SER A 88 -12.30 5.96 -17.66
C SER A 88 -12.76 6.75 -16.43
N SER A 89 -13.15 6.10 -15.33
CA SER A 89 -13.78 6.75 -14.17
C SER A 89 -12.80 7.30 -13.12
N TRP A 90 -11.51 7.42 -13.45
CA TRP A 90 -10.47 7.97 -12.58
C TRP A 90 -10.07 9.38 -13.03
N SER A 91 -9.60 10.20 -12.10
CA SER A 91 -8.96 11.50 -12.30
C SER A 91 -7.46 11.45 -12.00
N VAL A 92 -7.05 10.56 -11.07
CA VAL A 92 -5.65 10.30 -10.72
C VAL A 92 -5.42 8.80 -10.55
N LEU A 93 -4.38 8.27 -11.20
CA LEU A 93 -3.83 6.94 -10.91
C LEU A 93 -2.54 7.06 -10.10
N GLU A 94 -2.31 6.11 -9.20
CA GLU A 94 -1.20 6.12 -8.27
C GLU A 94 -0.21 4.99 -8.57
N LEU A 95 1.00 5.38 -8.93
CA LEU A 95 2.18 4.54 -9.17
C LEU A 95 3.12 4.52 -7.96
N SER A 96 2.90 5.42 -7.00
CA SER A 96 3.43 5.43 -5.63
C SER A 96 2.35 5.92 -4.67
N LEU A 97 2.41 5.46 -3.42
CA LEU A 97 1.42 5.75 -2.39
C LEU A 97 1.75 6.97 -1.51
N VAL A 98 2.97 7.50 -1.62
CA VAL A 98 3.46 8.60 -0.78
C VAL A 98 3.78 9.81 -1.64
N GLY A 99 3.42 11.00 -1.15
CA GLY A 99 3.76 12.27 -1.77
C GLY A 99 3.12 12.50 -3.14
N ALA A 100 3.63 13.53 -3.82
CA ALA A 100 3.10 14.00 -5.11
C ALA A 100 3.66 13.25 -6.32
N PHE A 101 4.84 12.62 -6.21
CA PHE A 101 5.43 11.82 -7.29
C PHE A 101 4.60 10.56 -7.60
N GLY A 102 4.86 9.93 -8.74
CA GLY A 102 4.20 8.70 -9.16
C GLY A 102 2.70 8.86 -9.36
N LYS A 103 2.25 10.02 -9.88
CA LYS A 103 0.83 10.28 -10.15
C LYS A 103 0.60 10.44 -11.65
N VAL A 104 -0.42 9.77 -12.16
CA VAL A 104 -0.81 9.86 -13.58
C VAL A 104 -2.10 10.66 -13.70
N PHE A 105 -2.08 11.60 -14.64
CA PHE A 105 -3.22 12.45 -14.99
C PHE A 105 -3.46 12.37 -16.49
N ARG A 106 -4.71 12.55 -16.91
CA ARG A 106 -5.00 12.80 -18.33
C ARG A 106 -4.65 14.23 -18.68
N HIS A 107 -4.18 14.43 -19.90
CA HIS A 107 -3.88 15.76 -20.41
C HIS A 107 -5.10 16.70 -20.35
N SER A 108 -6.30 16.17 -20.60
CA SER A 108 -7.58 16.90 -20.52
C SER A 108 -7.93 17.42 -19.12
N ASP A 109 -7.35 16.84 -18.07
CA ASP A 109 -7.58 17.23 -16.68
C ASP A 109 -6.53 18.24 -16.17
N LEU A 110 -5.39 18.38 -16.87
CA LEU A 110 -4.31 19.28 -16.47
C LEU A 110 -4.74 20.73 -16.35
N PRO A 111 -5.54 21.34 -17.25
CA PRO A 111 -5.96 22.74 -17.09
C PRO A 111 -6.71 23.00 -15.77
N LYS A 112 -7.58 22.06 -15.35
CA LYS A 112 -8.31 22.17 -14.08
C LYS A 112 -7.36 22.02 -12.89
N LEU A 113 -6.43 21.07 -12.98
CA LEU A 113 -5.44 20.84 -11.93
C LEU A 113 -4.46 22.01 -11.79
N VAL A 114 -3.95 22.54 -12.89
CA VAL A 114 -3.11 23.75 -12.91
C VAL A 114 -3.83 24.90 -12.22
N ASN A 115 -5.09 25.17 -12.58
CA ASN A 115 -5.87 26.22 -11.93
C ASN A 115 -6.05 25.97 -10.42
N LEU A 116 -6.28 24.72 -10.00
CA LEU A 116 -6.34 24.37 -8.59
C LEU A 116 -5.00 24.65 -7.88
N LEU A 117 -3.89 24.22 -8.47
CA LEU A 117 -2.55 24.42 -7.91
C LEU A 117 -2.20 25.90 -7.79
N THR A 118 -2.42 26.68 -8.85
CA THR A 118 -2.12 28.12 -8.86
C THR A 118 -3.06 28.92 -7.96
N SER A 119 -4.30 28.48 -7.77
CA SER A 119 -5.26 29.19 -6.91
C SER A 119 -5.03 28.95 -5.42
N PHE A 120 -4.45 27.81 -5.05
CA PHE A 120 -4.31 27.38 -3.66
C PHE A 120 -2.85 27.15 -3.22
N TYR A 121 -1.89 27.76 -3.93
CA TYR A 121 -0.46 27.57 -3.68
C TYR A 121 -0.02 28.07 -2.29
N GLU A 122 -0.72 29.05 -1.71
CA GLU A 122 -0.44 29.54 -0.35
C GLU A 122 -1.02 28.60 0.71
N GLU A 123 -2.16 27.99 0.42
CA GLU A 123 -2.99 27.26 1.37
C GLU A 123 -2.46 25.86 1.63
N GLN A 124 -2.14 25.10 0.58
CA GLN A 124 -1.89 23.66 0.65
C GLN A 124 -0.61 23.26 -0.08
N PRO A 125 0.12 22.24 0.39
CA PRO A 125 1.19 21.63 -0.39
C PRO A 125 0.64 20.83 -1.58
N VAL A 126 1.47 20.59 -2.60
CA VAL A 126 1.09 19.98 -3.88
C VAL A 126 0.46 18.59 -3.73
N ASP A 127 0.97 17.76 -2.82
CA ASP A 127 0.43 16.42 -2.53
C ASP A 127 -0.99 16.47 -1.98
N TYR A 128 -1.30 17.47 -1.13
CA TYR A 128 -2.64 17.68 -0.58
C TYR A 128 -3.59 18.18 -1.67
N LEU A 129 -3.12 19.03 -2.57
CA LEU A 129 -3.91 19.50 -3.70
C LEU A 129 -4.27 18.37 -4.68
N PHE A 130 -3.37 17.40 -4.88
CA PHE A 130 -3.69 16.19 -5.65
C PHE A 130 -4.78 15.34 -4.98
N MET A 131 -4.74 15.20 -3.65
CA MET A 131 -5.80 14.52 -2.89
C MET A 131 -7.13 15.27 -3.00
N LEU A 132 -7.12 16.60 -2.86
CA LEU A 132 -8.32 17.43 -3.02
C LEU A 132 -8.89 17.35 -4.44
N PHE A 133 -8.03 17.30 -5.47
CA PHE A 133 -8.45 17.12 -6.85
C PHE A 133 -9.25 15.82 -7.04
N LYS A 134 -8.80 14.70 -6.45
CA LYS A 134 -9.57 13.43 -6.45
C LYS A 134 -10.95 13.60 -5.82
N SER A 135 -11.03 14.26 -4.67
CA SER A 135 -12.28 14.51 -3.95
C SER A 135 -13.25 15.39 -4.75
N ILE A 136 -12.77 16.50 -5.29
CA ILE A 136 -13.62 17.46 -6.05
C ILE A 136 -14.08 16.85 -7.38
N THR A 137 -13.27 15.97 -7.99
CA THR A 137 -13.65 15.23 -9.20
C THR A 137 -14.44 13.95 -8.92
N VAL A 138 -14.86 13.73 -7.66
CA VAL A 138 -15.74 12.62 -7.24
C VAL A 138 -15.11 11.24 -7.49
N GLN A 139 -13.78 11.14 -7.49
CA GLN A 139 -13.10 9.84 -7.48
C GLN A 139 -13.11 9.26 -6.06
N THR A 140 -14.11 8.42 -5.77
CA THR A 140 -14.25 7.74 -4.46
C THR A 140 -13.36 6.50 -4.33
N LYS A 141 -13.07 5.83 -5.46
CA LYS A 141 -12.20 4.65 -5.49
C LYS A 141 -10.73 5.06 -5.64
N GLN A 142 -9.86 4.48 -4.81
CA GLN A 142 -8.42 4.58 -5.00
C GLN A 142 -7.97 3.61 -6.10
N TYR A 143 -7.17 4.11 -7.03
CA TYR A 143 -6.57 3.32 -8.11
C TYR A 143 -5.05 3.33 -7.93
N VAL A 144 -4.52 2.30 -7.29
CA VAL A 144 -3.08 2.14 -7.04
C VAL A 144 -2.56 0.91 -7.76
N ARG A 145 -1.42 1.06 -8.42
CA ARG A 145 -0.64 -0.06 -8.95
C ARG A 145 0.20 -0.66 -7.83
N ILE A 146 -0.11 -1.91 -7.44
CA ILE A 146 0.68 -2.69 -6.48
C ILE A 146 1.23 -3.94 -7.17
N PRO A 147 2.56 -4.18 -7.17
CA PRO A 147 3.61 -3.38 -6.53
C PRO A 147 3.74 -1.97 -7.13
N THR A 148 4.15 -0.99 -6.33
CA THR A 148 4.36 0.37 -6.84
C THR A 148 5.50 0.39 -7.86
N VAL A 149 5.38 1.29 -8.84
CA VAL A 149 6.30 1.37 -9.98
C VAL A 149 7.52 2.23 -9.65
N PHE A 150 7.33 3.21 -8.77
CA PHE A 150 8.39 4.11 -8.32
C PHE A 150 8.63 3.96 -6.83
N LYS A 151 9.90 4.11 -6.44
CA LYS A 151 10.34 4.24 -5.05
C LYS A 151 11.25 5.44 -4.93
N HIS A 152 11.00 6.26 -3.92
CA HIS A 152 11.85 7.36 -3.52
C HIS A 152 13.12 6.83 -2.82
N ILE A 153 14.28 7.39 -3.15
CA ILE A 153 15.58 7.02 -2.56
C ILE A 153 16.27 8.18 -1.83
N GLY A 154 15.70 9.38 -1.86
CA GLY A 154 16.21 10.51 -1.08
C GLY A 154 16.01 10.32 0.43
N ALA A 155 17.07 9.92 1.13
CA ALA A 155 17.07 9.72 2.59
C ALA A 155 17.13 11.03 3.41
N LYS A 156 17.52 12.14 2.77
CA LYS A 156 17.60 13.49 3.35
C LYS A 156 16.85 14.45 2.46
N SER A 157 15.76 15.01 2.99
CA SER A 157 15.15 16.17 2.36
C SER A 157 16.18 17.31 2.27
N THR A 158 16.07 18.16 1.25
CA THR A 158 16.77 19.46 1.21
C THR A 158 16.40 20.37 2.39
N LEU A 159 15.39 19.99 3.18
CA LEU A 159 15.00 20.64 4.41
C LEU A 159 15.81 20.11 5.59
N VAL A 160 16.43 21.05 6.32
CA VAL A 160 17.17 20.76 7.55
C VAL A 160 16.27 20.00 8.54
N ASN A 161 16.76 18.87 9.05
CA ASN A 161 16.11 18.00 10.05
C ASN A 161 14.86 17.21 9.63
N GLN A 162 14.59 17.03 8.32
CA GLN A 162 13.60 16.06 7.87
C GLN A 162 14.26 14.77 7.36
N THR A 163 14.38 13.77 8.24
CA THR A 163 14.58 12.37 7.86
C THR A 163 13.23 11.75 7.54
N ARG A 164 13.02 11.32 6.27
CA ARG A 164 11.84 10.55 5.89
C ARG A 164 11.98 9.11 6.37
N SER A 165 10.86 8.51 6.78
CA SER A 165 10.81 7.07 7.09
C SER A 165 10.44 6.31 5.82
N ASP A 166 11.43 5.76 5.12
CA ASP A 166 11.30 5.09 3.80
C ASP A 166 10.52 3.75 3.83
N GLY A 167 9.88 3.42 4.95
CA GLY A 167 9.27 2.12 5.20
C GLY A 167 8.09 1.81 4.28
N MET A 168 7.10 2.71 4.19
CA MET A 168 5.87 2.41 3.46
C MET A 168 6.11 2.33 1.94
N ASP A 169 6.83 3.30 1.38
CA ASP A 169 7.13 3.33 -0.05
C ASP A 169 8.00 2.14 -0.49
N SER A 170 9.01 1.79 0.32
CA SER A 170 9.82 0.59 0.08
C SER A 170 9.02 -0.70 0.18
N LEU A 171 8.06 -0.79 1.10
CA LEU A 171 7.23 -1.96 1.29
C LEU A 171 6.46 -2.27 0.00
N TYR A 172 5.64 -1.34 -0.48
CA TYR A 172 4.86 -1.53 -1.70
C TYR A 172 5.73 -1.66 -2.96
N PHE A 173 6.88 -0.99 -2.98
CA PHE A 173 7.79 -1.09 -4.13
C PHE A 173 8.51 -2.43 -4.20
N TYR A 174 8.67 -3.18 -3.11
CA TYR A 174 9.28 -4.53 -3.15
C TYR A 174 8.26 -5.66 -3.01
N MET A 175 6.99 -5.33 -2.78
CA MET A 175 5.92 -6.31 -2.84
C MET A 175 6.01 -7.12 -4.13
N GLN A 176 5.70 -8.40 -4.01
CA GLN A 176 5.57 -9.31 -5.13
C GLN A 176 4.09 -9.69 -5.23
N PRO A 177 3.60 -10.05 -6.43
CA PRO A 177 2.27 -10.64 -6.56
C PRO A 177 2.05 -11.78 -5.57
N LYS A 178 0.79 -11.97 -5.15
CA LYS A 178 0.40 -13.10 -4.30
C LYS A 178 0.88 -14.41 -4.92
N ARG A 179 1.54 -15.26 -4.12
CA ARG A 179 2.19 -16.49 -4.60
C ARG A 179 1.42 -17.75 -4.16
N LEU A 180 0.60 -17.64 -3.12
CA LEU A 180 -0.18 -18.77 -2.65
C LEU A 180 -1.31 -19.06 -3.66
N LYS A 181 -1.39 -20.31 -4.09
CA LYS A 181 -2.45 -20.81 -4.97
C LYS A 181 -3.50 -21.58 -4.17
N GLY A 182 -3.87 -21.04 -3.01
CA GLY A 182 -4.95 -21.61 -2.19
C GLY A 182 -6.28 -21.52 -2.92
N ASP A 183 -7.15 -22.49 -2.69
CA ASP A 183 -8.51 -22.48 -3.22
C ASP A 183 -9.31 -21.31 -2.65
N ASN A 184 -9.05 -20.98 -1.37
CA ASN A 184 -9.67 -19.92 -0.59
C ASN A 184 -11.20 -19.87 -0.79
N PRO A 185 -11.94 -20.89 -0.29
CA PRO A 185 -13.40 -20.94 -0.39
C PRO A 185 -14.08 -19.68 0.17
N ASN A 186 -15.30 -19.39 -0.28
CA ASN A 186 -16.05 -18.24 0.24
C ASN A 186 -16.16 -18.31 1.77
N ALA A 187 -15.74 -17.21 2.41
CA ALA A 187 -15.67 -17.10 3.85
C ALA A 187 -15.80 -15.65 4.31
N THR A 188 -16.32 -15.46 5.52
CA THR A 188 -16.20 -14.21 6.27
C THR A 188 -14.93 -14.27 7.10
N ILE A 189 -14.13 -13.21 7.08
CA ILE A 189 -12.87 -13.15 7.81
C ILE A 189 -12.94 -12.05 8.87
N GLU A 190 -12.65 -12.39 10.12
CA GLU A 190 -12.75 -11.50 11.28
C GLU A 190 -11.44 -11.44 12.06
N THR A 191 -11.16 -10.30 12.69
CA THR A 191 -10.01 -10.10 13.59
C THR A 191 -10.38 -9.21 14.77
N ASN A 192 -9.66 -9.34 15.88
CA ASN A 192 -9.82 -8.48 17.06
C ASN A 192 -8.65 -7.50 17.29
N PHE A 193 -7.60 -7.53 16.46
CA PHE A 193 -6.52 -6.56 16.52
C PHE A 193 -6.85 -5.30 15.70
N GLY A 194 -6.21 -4.17 16.04
CA GLY A 194 -6.41 -2.91 15.33
C GLY A 194 -5.82 -2.97 13.93
N VAL A 195 -6.52 -2.40 12.95
CA VAL A 195 -6.06 -2.33 11.55
C VAL A 195 -5.41 -0.98 11.30
N TYR A 196 -4.26 -0.97 10.63
CA TYR A 196 -3.62 0.25 10.18
C TYR A 196 -4.19 0.69 8.84
N GLN A 197 -4.75 1.89 8.79
CA GLN A 197 -5.39 2.45 7.59
C GLN A 197 -6.45 1.46 7.03
N GLU A 198 -6.41 1.17 5.73
CA GLU A 198 -7.37 0.29 5.06
C GLU A 198 -6.82 -1.15 4.88
N HIS A 199 -5.80 -1.57 5.63
CA HIS A 199 -5.18 -2.91 5.50
C HIS A 199 -5.96 -4.04 6.19
N TYR A 200 -7.25 -4.12 5.89
CA TYR A 200 -8.19 -5.08 6.48
C TYR A 200 -7.86 -6.54 6.14
N ILE A 201 -8.32 -7.47 7.01
CA ILE A 201 -7.97 -8.89 6.97
C ILE A 201 -8.36 -9.61 5.67
N ASP A 202 -9.45 -9.19 5.04
CA ASP A 202 -9.95 -9.72 3.78
C ASP A 202 -8.93 -9.58 2.65
N LYS A 203 -8.08 -8.55 2.70
CA LYS A 203 -7.00 -8.34 1.73
C LYS A 203 -5.99 -9.48 1.71
N ALA A 204 -5.69 -10.12 2.85
CA ALA A 204 -4.79 -11.27 2.86
C ALA A 204 -5.45 -12.53 2.28
N TYR A 205 -6.75 -12.72 2.50
CA TYR A 205 -7.51 -13.89 2.01
C TYR A 205 -7.95 -13.77 0.54
N ASN A 206 -8.11 -12.55 0.03
CA ASN A 206 -8.52 -12.31 -1.35
C ASN A 206 -7.39 -12.64 -2.34
N LYS A 207 -7.72 -13.40 -3.39
CA LYS A 207 -6.76 -13.85 -4.43
C LYS A 207 -6.48 -12.79 -5.51
N LEU A 208 -7.34 -11.79 -5.67
CA LEU A 208 -7.32 -10.86 -6.80
C LEU A 208 -6.49 -9.59 -6.53
N ASN A 209 -6.38 -9.18 -5.25
CA ASN A 209 -5.68 -7.97 -4.88
C ASN A 209 -4.24 -8.30 -4.47
N SER A 210 -3.25 -7.49 -4.86
CA SER A 210 -1.87 -7.64 -4.38
C SER A 210 -1.64 -6.96 -3.02
N ASP A 211 -2.68 -6.89 -2.19
CA ASP A 211 -2.68 -6.14 -0.93
C ASP A 211 -2.44 -7.07 0.27
N PHE A 212 -2.11 -6.47 1.42
CA PHE A 212 -1.70 -7.14 2.64
C PHE A 212 -2.45 -6.60 3.85
N VAL A 213 -2.30 -7.32 4.96
CA VAL A 213 -2.80 -6.93 6.27
C VAL A 213 -1.66 -6.33 7.06
N TRP A 214 -1.92 -5.16 7.62
CA TRP A 214 -1.04 -4.52 8.57
C TRP A 214 -1.88 -4.02 9.72
N GLY A 215 -1.68 -4.63 10.87
CA GLY A 215 -2.40 -4.31 12.08
C GLY A 215 -1.46 -4.15 13.26
N TYR A 216 -2.03 -3.81 14.40
CA TYR A 216 -1.30 -3.66 15.65
C TYR A 216 -2.11 -4.26 16.80
N THR A 217 -1.38 -4.78 17.77
CA THR A 217 -1.90 -5.35 19.01
C THR A 217 -1.38 -4.56 20.20
N THR A 218 -2.29 -4.23 21.11
CA THR A 218 -1.96 -3.58 22.39
C THR A 218 -1.97 -4.55 23.56
N SER A 219 -2.50 -5.76 23.35
CA SER A 219 -2.52 -6.86 24.32
C SER A 219 -2.26 -8.20 23.61
N PRO A 220 -1.83 -9.25 24.34
CA PRO A 220 -1.82 -10.63 23.85
C PRO A 220 -3.23 -11.13 23.48
N ASN A 221 -3.32 -12.38 22.99
CA ASN A 221 -4.58 -13.09 22.72
C ASN A 221 -5.42 -12.48 21.58
N ASN A 222 -4.78 -12.25 20.44
CA ASN A 222 -5.47 -11.80 19.23
C ASN A 222 -5.80 -12.97 18.32
N PHE A 223 -6.68 -12.78 17.34
CA PHE A 223 -7.00 -13.84 16.39
C PHE A 223 -7.31 -13.32 14.98
N VAL A 224 -7.15 -14.23 14.03
CA VAL A 224 -7.80 -14.20 12.72
C VAL A 224 -8.77 -15.38 12.68
N LEU A 225 -10.04 -15.11 12.41
CA LEU A 225 -11.10 -16.10 12.32
C LEU A 225 -11.61 -16.15 10.88
N ILE A 226 -11.59 -17.34 10.29
CA ILE A 226 -12.10 -17.64 8.95
C ILE A 226 -13.37 -18.46 9.14
N ILE A 227 -14.52 -17.93 8.72
CA ILE A 227 -15.83 -18.57 8.85
C ILE A 227 -16.28 -18.95 7.45
N PHE A 228 -16.22 -20.23 7.09
CA PHE A 228 -16.61 -20.67 5.76
C PHE A 228 -18.12 -20.58 5.57
N THR A 229 -18.55 -20.10 4.40
CA THR A 229 -19.98 -20.07 4.05
C THR A 229 -20.59 -21.48 3.98
N VAL A 230 -19.78 -22.46 3.58
CA VAL A 230 -20.13 -23.89 3.52
C VAL A 230 -19.00 -24.68 4.18
N PRO A 231 -19.28 -25.75 4.95
CA PRO A 231 -18.23 -26.58 5.53
C PRO A 231 -17.21 -27.09 4.49
N GLN A 232 -15.92 -27.06 4.83
CA GLN A 232 -14.83 -27.35 3.90
C GLN A 232 -13.97 -28.54 4.35
N ASN A 233 -13.57 -29.39 3.40
CA ASN A 233 -12.57 -30.43 3.62
C ASN A 233 -11.15 -29.86 3.43
N VAL A 234 -10.68 -29.11 4.42
CA VAL A 234 -9.41 -28.40 4.37
C VAL A 234 -8.24 -29.38 4.43
N THR A 235 -7.33 -29.34 3.46
CA THR A 235 -6.11 -30.17 3.43
C THR A 235 -4.91 -29.46 4.01
N LYS A 236 -4.81 -28.16 3.76
CA LYS A 236 -3.65 -27.34 4.10
C LYS A 236 -4.05 -25.89 4.35
N VAL A 237 -3.36 -25.25 5.29
CA VAL A 237 -3.52 -23.83 5.60
C VAL A 237 -2.15 -23.17 5.68
N VAL A 238 -2.00 -22.01 5.05
CA VAL A 238 -0.77 -21.21 5.07
C VAL A 238 -1.11 -19.76 5.38
N PHE A 239 -0.44 -19.14 6.35
CA PHE A 239 -0.40 -17.70 6.51
C PHE A 239 1.02 -17.22 6.16
N ASP A 240 1.14 -16.52 5.04
CA ASP A 240 2.40 -15.91 4.65
C ASP A 240 2.53 -14.56 5.35
N LEU A 241 3.44 -14.48 6.32
CA LEU A 241 3.70 -13.27 7.09
C LEU A 241 4.61 -12.27 6.36
N GLY A 242 5.01 -12.58 5.12
CA GLY A 242 5.72 -11.72 4.15
C GLY A 242 6.49 -10.49 4.65
N PHE A 243 7.82 -10.61 4.59
CA PHE A 243 8.84 -9.56 4.63
C PHE A 243 9.35 -9.12 6.01
N ILE A 244 10.66 -8.97 6.08
CA ILE A 244 11.40 -8.43 7.21
C ILE A 244 12.07 -7.14 6.77
N ALA A 245 11.84 -6.04 7.47
CA ALA A 245 12.64 -4.83 7.34
C ALA A 245 14.02 -5.08 7.97
N ASP A 246 15.10 -4.99 7.17
CA ASP A 246 16.44 -4.93 7.74
C ASP A 246 16.71 -3.58 8.42
N GLU A 247 17.91 -3.40 8.96
CA GLU A 247 18.34 -2.18 9.65
C GLU A 247 18.25 -0.90 8.79
N ASN A 248 18.11 -1.04 7.47
CA ASN A 248 17.96 0.05 6.51
C ASN A 248 16.52 0.16 5.95
N ASN A 249 15.52 -0.47 6.58
CA ASN A 249 14.14 -0.62 6.08
C ASN A 249 14.06 -1.28 4.68
N VAL A 250 15.03 -2.11 4.32
CA VAL A 250 14.94 -2.92 3.10
C VAL A 250 14.15 -4.18 3.42
N PHE A 251 12.97 -4.32 2.81
CA PHE A 251 12.08 -5.45 2.99
C PHE A 251 12.59 -6.67 2.22
N LYS A 252 13.02 -7.71 2.94
CA LYS A 252 13.53 -8.97 2.37
C LYS A 252 12.60 -10.15 2.69
N PRO A 253 12.48 -11.18 1.82
CA PRO A 253 11.80 -12.43 2.15
C PRO A 253 12.37 -13.08 3.42
N LEU A 254 11.50 -13.75 4.19
CA LEU A 254 11.86 -14.35 5.48
C LEU A 254 12.97 -15.43 5.31
N ASN A 255 14.22 -15.11 5.63
CA ASN A 255 15.26 -16.10 5.91
C ASN A 255 15.62 -15.99 7.40
N ILE A 256 15.44 -17.08 8.13
CA ILE A 256 15.39 -17.16 9.61
C ILE A 256 16.74 -16.82 10.31
N SER A 257 17.77 -16.39 9.57
CA SER A 257 19.15 -16.30 10.09
C SER A 257 19.68 -14.91 10.44
N SER A 258 18.91 -13.82 10.35
CA SER A 258 19.40 -12.48 10.69
C SER A 258 18.91 -11.98 12.05
N ASN A 259 19.83 -11.45 12.86
CA ASN A 259 19.53 -10.71 14.09
C ASN A 259 18.71 -9.46 13.76
N LEU A 260 17.39 -9.50 14.00
CA LEU A 260 16.45 -8.48 13.56
C LEU A 260 15.83 -7.73 14.72
N LYS A 261 15.82 -6.38 14.61
CA LYS A 261 15.27 -5.47 15.62
C LYS A 261 13.76 -5.18 15.47
N ARG A 262 13.14 -5.41 14.30
CA ARG A 262 11.68 -5.28 14.11
C ARG A 262 11.03 -6.63 13.86
N ARG A 263 10.01 -6.94 14.66
CA ARG A 263 9.24 -8.19 14.61
C ARG A 263 7.78 -7.84 14.35
N ASP A 264 7.48 -7.35 13.16
CA ASP A 264 6.09 -7.09 12.76
C ASP A 264 5.38 -8.41 12.35
N TYR A 265 6.02 -9.56 12.58
CA TYR A 265 5.51 -10.89 12.29
C TYR A 265 5.04 -11.60 13.56
N ILE A 266 4.09 -12.53 13.39
CA ILE A 266 3.55 -13.36 14.47
C ILE A 266 4.60 -14.38 14.91
N ILE A 267 4.97 -14.36 16.19
CA ILE A 267 6.02 -15.23 16.75
C ILE A 267 5.42 -16.49 17.38
N ILE A 268 4.36 -16.34 18.19
CA ILE A 268 3.73 -17.46 18.90
C ILE A 268 2.29 -17.54 18.42
N TRP A 269 1.95 -18.67 17.82
CA TRP A 269 0.64 -18.89 17.23
C TRP A 269 0.15 -20.31 17.45
N SER A 270 -1.18 -20.45 17.58
CA SER A 270 -1.87 -21.72 17.45
C SER A 270 -2.90 -21.63 16.33
N LEU A 271 -3.04 -22.70 15.57
CA LEU A 271 -4.14 -22.88 14.64
C LEU A 271 -5.15 -23.83 15.29
N ASP A 272 -6.39 -23.36 15.35
CA ASP A 272 -7.52 -24.12 15.86
C ASP A 272 -8.59 -24.25 14.76
N TYR A 273 -9.51 -25.18 14.93
CA TYR A 273 -10.65 -25.39 14.05
C TYR A 273 -11.94 -25.61 14.82
N SER A 274 -13.07 -25.40 14.14
CA SER A 274 -14.39 -25.77 14.62
C SER A 274 -15.18 -26.47 13.53
N ASN A 275 -15.97 -27.47 13.92
CA ASN A 275 -16.92 -28.18 13.06
C ASN A 275 -18.37 -27.71 13.29
N GLU A 276 -18.56 -26.69 14.13
CA GLU A 276 -19.89 -26.31 14.63
C GLU A 276 -20.12 -24.81 14.42
N LEU A 277 -21.15 -24.46 13.64
CA LEU A 277 -21.61 -23.08 13.51
C LEU A 277 -22.63 -22.76 14.59
N VAL A 278 -22.49 -21.57 15.17
CA VAL A 278 -23.40 -20.97 16.12
C VAL A 278 -24.02 -19.73 15.46
N SER A 279 -25.33 -19.60 15.55
CA SER A 279 -26.04 -18.41 15.06
C SER A 279 -26.01 -17.31 16.12
N LYS A 280 -25.51 -16.12 15.77
CA LYS A 280 -25.56 -14.89 16.58
C LYS A 280 -26.39 -13.84 15.85
N GLY A 281 -27.70 -13.85 16.11
CA GLY A 281 -28.63 -12.94 15.46
C GLY A 281 -28.70 -13.19 13.95
N THR A 282 -28.31 -12.22 13.14
CA THR A 282 -28.28 -12.32 11.67
C THR A 282 -26.97 -12.87 11.11
N SER A 283 -25.94 -13.10 11.93
CA SER A 283 -24.65 -13.68 11.51
C SER A 283 -24.40 -15.06 12.11
N SER A 284 -23.47 -15.81 11.52
CA SER A 284 -23.00 -17.11 12.03
C SER A 284 -21.53 -17.01 12.40
N THR A 285 -21.14 -17.68 13.47
CA THR A 285 -19.75 -17.75 13.96
C THR A 285 -19.46 -19.14 14.53
N CYS A 286 -18.28 -19.38 15.09
CA CYS A 286 -17.96 -20.60 15.83
C CYS A 286 -17.51 -20.23 17.25
N ASP A 287 -17.97 -20.98 18.26
CA ASP A 287 -17.60 -20.72 19.66
C ASP A 287 -16.74 -21.86 20.26
N VAL A 288 -16.90 -23.11 19.79
CA VAL A 288 -16.13 -24.27 20.28
C VAL A 288 -14.99 -24.56 19.32
N PHE A 289 -13.74 -24.36 19.78
CA PHE A 289 -12.53 -24.60 18.99
C PHE A 289 -11.73 -25.78 19.54
N ARG A 290 -11.24 -26.62 18.63
CA ARG A 290 -10.31 -27.70 18.88
C ARG A 290 -8.96 -27.33 18.32
N HIS A 291 -7.90 -27.71 19.02
CA HIS A 291 -6.53 -27.40 18.64
C HIS A 291 -6.06 -28.24 17.45
N LEU A 292 -5.37 -27.63 16.47
CA LEU A 292 -4.67 -28.36 15.39
C LEU A 292 -3.16 -28.42 15.61
N GLN A 293 -2.54 -27.25 15.81
CA GLN A 293 -1.10 -27.13 15.88
C GLN A 293 -0.70 -25.82 16.54
N GLU A 294 0.32 -25.85 17.39
CA GLU A 294 0.97 -24.68 17.98
C GLU A 294 2.43 -24.65 17.55
N TYR A 295 2.99 -23.45 17.39
CA TYR A 295 4.40 -23.31 17.10
C TYR A 295 4.97 -21.98 17.61
N ILE A 296 6.26 -21.99 17.96
CA ILE A 296 7.05 -20.81 18.35
C ILE A 296 8.07 -20.53 17.23
N GLY A 297 7.90 -19.41 16.52
CA GLY A 297 8.70 -19.01 15.36
C GLY A 297 8.24 -19.67 14.05
N GLY A 298 9.09 -19.66 13.02
CA GLY A 298 8.84 -20.40 11.78
C GLY A 298 7.65 -19.93 10.92
N PRO A 299 7.46 -20.56 9.74
CA PRO A 299 6.33 -20.26 8.86
C PRO A 299 5.02 -20.81 9.44
N ILE A 300 3.92 -20.07 9.29
CA ILE A 300 2.58 -20.55 9.64
C ILE A 300 2.06 -21.41 8.48
N GLN A 301 2.35 -22.71 8.53
CA GLN A 301 1.90 -23.69 7.55
C GLN A 301 1.51 -24.98 8.26
N VAL A 302 0.26 -25.39 8.07
CA VAL A 302 -0.30 -26.63 8.63
C VAL A 302 -0.76 -27.50 7.48
N GLU A 303 -0.15 -28.67 7.38
CA GLU A 303 -0.48 -29.72 6.41
C GLU A 303 -1.35 -30.82 7.06
N ASP A 304 -1.90 -31.69 6.22
CA ASP A 304 -2.74 -32.84 6.61
C ASP A 304 -3.93 -32.45 7.50
N VAL A 305 -4.49 -31.25 7.31
CA VAL A 305 -5.57 -30.71 8.16
C VAL A 305 -6.77 -31.65 8.18
N LEU A 306 -7.20 -32.16 7.03
CA LEU A 306 -8.35 -33.06 6.91
C LEU A 306 -8.20 -34.33 7.76
N LYS A 307 -6.99 -34.89 7.84
CA LYS A 307 -6.70 -36.07 8.66
C LYS A 307 -6.71 -35.73 10.15
N LYS A 308 -6.27 -34.52 10.52
CA LYS A 308 -6.25 -34.05 11.91
C LYS A 308 -7.64 -33.69 12.41
N THR A 309 -8.51 -33.17 11.54
CA THR A 309 -9.87 -32.73 11.90
C THR A 309 -10.88 -33.87 11.92
N ASN A 310 -10.58 -35.00 11.26
CA ASN A 310 -11.49 -36.13 11.05
C ASN A 310 -12.85 -35.72 10.45
N GLY A 311 -12.86 -34.71 9.58
CA GLY A 311 -14.09 -34.23 8.95
C GLY A 311 -14.02 -32.79 8.44
N HIS A 312 -15.19 -32.29 8.04
CA HIS A 312 -15.37 -30.95 7.49
C HIS A 312 -15.10 -29.87 8.54
N VAL A 313 -14.58 -28.72 8.12
CA VAL A 313 -14.29 -27.57 8.97
C VAL A 313 -15.25 -26.44 8.64
N ASN A 314 -15.86 -25.85 9.66
CA ASN A 314 -16.72 -24.66 9.54
C ASN A 314 -15.93 -23.39 9.79
N CYS A 315 -15.03 -23.40 10.76
CA CYS A 315 -14.15 -22.27 11.04
C CYS A 315 -12.69 -22.69 11.25
N LEU A 316 -11.78 -21.83 10.81
CA LEU A 316 -10.37 -21.87 11.20
C LEU A 316 -10.06 -20.63 12.03
N ARG A 317 -9.31 -20.78 13.11
CA ARG A 317 -8.86 -19.66 13.93
C ARG A 317 -7.35 -19.71 14.10
N LEU A 318 -6.66 -18.72 13.54
CA LEU A 318 -5.28 -18.45 13.90
C LEU A 318 -5.29 -17.60 15.16
N TYR A 319 -4.90 -18.20 16.27
CA TYR A 319 -4.77 -17.54 17.56
C TYR A 319 -3.33 -17.06 17.74
N ILE A 320 -3.18 -15.78 18.02
CA ILE A 320 -1.91 -15.07 18.19
C ILE A 320 -1.68 -14.94 19.70
N VAL A 321 -0.96 -15.91 20.24
CA VAL A 321 -0.80 -16.13 21.69
C VAL A 321 -0.04 -14.98 22.33
N SER A 322 1.10 -14.60 21.76
CA SER A 322 1.94 -13.54 22.30
C SER A 322 2.64 -12.77 21.19
N GLN A 323 2.04 -11.62 20.87
CA GLN A 323 2.57 -10.59 20.00
C GLN A 323 1.97 -9.27 20.50
N VAL A 324 2.84 -8.33 20.87
CA VAL A 324 2.49 -6.95 21.21
C VAL A 324 3.29 -6.08 20.25
N ASN A 325 2.66 -5.07 19.62
CA ASN A 325 3.14 -4.25 18.49
C ASN A 325 2.50 -4.65 17.15
N TRP A 326 3.26 -4.69 16.05
CA TRP A 326 2.72 -4.83 14.70
C TRP A 326 2.51 -6.30 14.28
N ILE A 327 1.49 -6.50 13.45
CA ILE A 327 1.19 -7.76 12.75
C ILE A 327 1.15 -7.47 11.25
N PHE A 328 1.88 -8.27 10.49
CA PHE A 328 1.86 -8.28 9.05
C PHE A 328 1.46 -9.66 8.53
N ILE A 329 0.45 -9.71 7.65
CA ILE A 329 0.06 -10.93 6.93
C ILE A 329 -0.07 -10.55 5.45
N ARG A 330 0.83 -11.09 4.62
CA ARG A 330 0.84 -10.84 3.18
C ARG A 330 -0.32 -11.52 2.48
N GLU A 331 -0.52 -12.80 2.77
CA GLU A 331 -1.54 -13.61 2.12
C GLU A 331 -1.87 -14.85 2.95
N ILE A 332 -3.11 -15.31 2.82
CA ILE A 332 -3.61 -16.53 3.44
C ILE A 332 -3.98 -17.49 2.31
N GLY A 333 -3.53 -18.73 2.41
CA GLY A 333 -3.88 -19.81 1.49
C GLY A 333 -4.57 -20.95 2.22
N VAL A 334 -5.84 -21.19 1.90
CA VAL A 334 -6.59 -22.37 2.36
C VAL A 334 -6.80 -23.29 1.17
N TYR A 335 -6.39 -24.54 1.31
CA TYR A 335 -6.49 -25.57 0.28
C TYR A 335 -7.51 -26.61 0.71
N VAL A 336 -8.38 -27.04 -0.20
CA VAL A 336 -9.46 -27.97 0.06
C VAL A 336 -9.47 -29.11 -0.95
N THR A 337 -10.05 -30.25 -0.58
CA THR A 337 -10.43 -31.27 -1.57
C THR A 337 -11.86 -31.03 -2.03
N SER A 338 -12.08 -31.18 -3.34
CA SER A 338 -13.41 -31.24 -3.97
C SER A 338 -14.28 -32.36 -3.42
#